data_AF-A8MF07-F1
#
_entry.id   AF-A8MF07-F1
#
_cell.length_a   1.000
_cell.length_b   1.000
_cell.length_c   1.000
_cell.angle_alpha   90.00
_cell.angle_beta   90.00
_cell.angle_gamma   90.00
#
_symmetry.space_group_name_H-M   'P 1'
#
loop_
_entity.id
_entity.type
_entity.pdbx_description
1 polymer ?
#
loop_
_entity_poly.entity_id
_entity_poly.type
_entity_poly.pdbx_seq_one_letter_code
_entity_poly.pdbx_strand_id
1 'polypeptide(L)'
;MNRKHISCDVCLDLIPLVVDHVASNDSKALVYEHIKACENCRAEFEGFGVITEDTVNDRKIISSIKKHLFFTGFTFIMTGALIGILISNSFAMFYNFLIMPIVGSCAYFVLKKKYYWAPVGIFMASYIWLLIQSIFDGAISQGFQVAVFFIPIFLSTIYAFLTILGIIIAALLKFALRKEERS
;
A
#
# COMPACT_ATOMS: atom_id res chain seq x y z
N MET A 1 -28.63 48.03 -15.92
CA MET A 1 -27.73 46.96 -15.40
C MET A 1 -28.06 46.78 -13.92
N ASN A 2 -28.61 45.62 -13.56
CA ASN A 2 -29.17 45.36 -12.23
C ASN A 2 -28.02 45.02 -11.27
N ARG A 3 -27.58 45.98 -10.45
CA ARG A 3 -26.52 45.74 -9.45
C ARG A 3 -27.12 44.91 -8.32
N LYS A 4 -26.82 43.61 -8.28
CA LYS A 4 -27.20 42.71 -7.19
C LYS A 4 -26.32 43.02 -5.97
N HIS A 5 -26.72 44.00 -5.17
CA HIS A 5 -26.08 44.24 -3.88
C HIS A 5 -26.59 43.21 -2.87
N ILE A 6 -25.72 42.32 -2.41
CA ILE A 6 -26.00 41.45 -1.26
C ILE A 6 -25.72 42.20 0.05
N SER A 7 -26.43 41.85 1.13
CA SER A 7 -26.16 42.41 2.46
C SER A 7 -24.88 41.82 3.06
N CYS A 8 -24.33 42.46 4.09
CA CYS A 8 -23.17 41.94 4.81
C CYS A 8 -23.46 40.56 5.41
N ASP A 9 -24.65 40.34 5.95
CA ASP A 9 -25.05 39.04 6.54
C ASP A 9 -25.00 37.92 5.49
N VAL A 10 -25.58 38.17 4.31
CA VAL A 10 -25.56 37.21 3.20
C VAL A 10 -24.13 37.01 2.68
N CYS A 11 -23.30 38.05 2.69
CA CYS A 11 -21.89 37.93 2.33
C CYS A 11 -21.16 37.02 3.32
N LEU A 12 -21.34 37.23 4.63
CA LEU A 12 -20.72 36.44 5.69
C LEU A 12 -21.14 34.96 5.63
N ASP A 13 -22.41 34.68 5.34
CA ASP A 13 -22.91 33.30 5.15
C ASP A 13 -22.26 32.62 3.92
N LEU A 14 -21.97 33.38 2.87
CA LEU A 14 -21.38 32.87 1.63
C LEU A 14 -19.85 32.75 1.68
N ILE A 15 -19.16 33.51 2.52
CA ILE A 15 -17.68 33.50 2.63
C ILE A 15 -17.14 32.07 2.87
N PRO A 16 -17.62 31.28 3.85
CA PRO A 16 -17.16 29.91 4.07
C PRO A 16 -17.34 29.02 2.82
N LEU A 17 -18.49 29.11 2.15
CA LEU A 17 -18.80 28.33 0.96
C LEU A 17 -17.92 28.70 -0.26
N VAL A 18 -17.53 29.97 -0.37
CA VAL A 18 -16.64 30.47 -1.43
C VAL A 18 -15.21 29.99 -1.18
N VAL A 19 -14.77 30.06 0.08
CA VAL A 19 -13.46 29.61 0.55
C VAL A 19 -13.30 28.09 0.39
N ASP A 20 -14.33 27.30 0.74
CA ASP A 20 -14.38 25.85 0.53
C ASP A 20 -14.58 25.42 -0.95
N HIS A 21 -14.64 26.39 -1.87
CA HIS A 21 -14.82 26.20 -3.31
C HIS A 21 -16.11 25.49 -3.75
N VAL A 22 -17.06 25.24 -2.84
CA VAL A 22 -18.35 24.60 -3.10
C VAL A 22 -19.43 25.56 -3.61
N ALA A 23 -19.22 26.88 -3.50
CA ALA A 23 -20.16 27.89 -4.01
C ALA A 23 -20.21 27.94 -5.55
N SER A 24 -21.41 28.25 -6.09
CA SER A 24 -21.60 28.50 -7.52
C SER A 24 -20.83 29.75 -7.99
N ASN A 25 -20.50 29.82 -9.29
CA ASN A 25 -19.78 30.96 -9.86
C ASN A 25 -20.51 32.30 -9.65
N ASP A 26 -21.85 32.27 -9.68
CA ASP A 26 -22.68 33.45 -9.41
C ASP A 26 -22.52 33.94 -7.97
N SER A 27 -22.47 33.01 -7.00
CA SER A 27 -22.30 33.34 -5.58
C SER A 27 -20.90 33.87 -5.29
N LYS A 28 -19.88 33.32 -5.96
CA LYS A 28 -18.50 33.81 -5.89
C LYS A 28 -18.39 35.26 -6.39
N ALA A 29 -19.00 35.56 -7.53
CA ALA A 29 -18.99 36.91 -8.10
C ALA A 29 -19.62 37.94 -7.16
N LEU A 30 -20.72 37.60 -6.49
CA LEU A 30 -21.40 38.48 -5.52
C LEU A 30 -20.53 38.80 -4.30
N VAL A 31 -19.86 37.80 -3.72
CA VAL A 31 -18.96 38.00 -2.58
C VAL A 31 -17.76 38.85 -3.00
N TYR A 32 -17.14 38.57 -4.15
CA TYR A 32 -16.00 39.36 -4.64
C TYR A 32 -16.34 40.81 -5.00
N GLU A 33 -17.58 41.08 -5.43
CA GLU A 33 -18.04 42.45 -5.65
C GLU A 33 -18.27 43.17 -4.31
N HIS A 34 -18.85 42.48 -3.32
CA HIS A 34 -19.17 43.06 -2.01
C HIS A 34 -17.91 43.40 -1.19
N ILE A 35 -16.92 42.50 -1.10
CA ILE A 35 -15.69 42.74 -0.32
C ILE A 35 -14.79 43.84 -0.89
N LYS A 36 -14.99 44.25 -2.17
CA LYS A 36 -14.30 45.42 -2.73
C LYS A 36 -14.81 46.73 -2.14
N ALA A 37 -16.06 46.76 -1.68
CA ALA A 37 -16.73 47.94 -1.14
C ALA A 37 -16.87 47.92 0.39
N CYS A 38 -16.78 46.74 1.03
CA CYS A 38 -16.92 46.58 2.47
C CYS A 38 -15.63 46.04 3.11
N GLU A 39 -14.95 46.88 3.90
CA GLU A 39 -13.73 46.50 4.62
C GLU A 39 -13.99 45.40 5.67
N ASN A 40 -15.15 45.43 6.35
CA ASN A 40 -15.48 44.44 7.38
C ASN A 40 -15.58 43.02 6.78
N CYS A 41 -16.32 42.85 5.69
CA CYS A 41 -16.44 41.55 5.02
C CYS A 41 -15.12 41.11 4.37
N ARG A 42 -14.26 42.05 3.96
CA ARG A 42 -12.93 41.75 3.43
C ARG A 42 -12.02 41.19 4.52
N ALA A 43 -12.00 41.79 5.71
CA ALA A 43 -11.21 41.30 6.84
C ALA A 43 -11.61 39.88 7.24
N GLU A 44 -12.91 39.58 7.27
CA GLU A 44 -13.42 38.22 7.51
C GLU A 44 -12.99 37.25 6.41
N PHE A 45 -13.13 37.62 5.13
CA PHE A 45 -12.70 36.78 4.00
C PHE A 45 -11.20 36.46 4.02
N GLU A 46 -10.35 37.44 4.34
CA GLU A 46 -8.91 37.24 4.50
C GLU A 46 -8.58 36.36 5.73
N GLY A 47 -9.34 36.51 6.83
CA GLY A 47 -9.24 35.66 8.02
C GLY A 47 -9.54 34.19 7.75
N PHE A 48 -10.55 33.89 6.93
CA PHE A 48 -10.85 32.52 6.47
C PHE A 48 -9.79 31.97 5.50
N GLY A 49 -9.24 32.82 4.62
CA GLY A 49 -8.20 32.42 3.67
C GLY A 49 -6.94 31.85 4.34
N VAL A 50 -6.57 32.40 5.51
CA VAL A 50 -5.44 31.91 6.34
C VAL A 50 -5.70 30.52 6.93
N ILE A 51 -6.98 30.18 7.19
CA ILE A 51 -7.35 28.88 7.77
C ILE A 51 -7.32 27.76 6.70
N THR A 52 -7.46 28.11 5.41
CA THR A 52 -7.50 27.12 4.31
C THR A 52 -6.16 26.71 3.70
N GLU A 53 -5.04 27.26 4.17
CA GLU A 53 -3.69 26.79 3.75
C GLU A 53 -3.33 25.38 4.27
N ASP A 54 -4.22 24.70 5.01
CA ASP A 54 -4.01 23.31 5.44
C ASP A 54 -4.11 22.25 4.31
N THR A 55 -4.39 22.67 3.07
CA THR A 55 -4.31 21.81 1.88
C THR A 55 -2.86 21.37 1.54
N VAL A 56 -1.84 21.93 2.20
CA VAL A 56 -0.41 21.59 2.00
C VAL A 56 0.01 20.34 2.80
N ASN A 57 -0.74 19.90 3.82
CA ASN A 57 -0.34 18.79 4.68
C ASN A 57 -0.87 17.41 4.24
N ASP A 58 -1.98 17.34 3.50
CA ASP A 58 -2.60 16.07 3.13
C ASP A 58 -1.69 15.17 2.27
N ARG A 59 -0.94 15.72 1.32
CA ARG A 59 0.02 14.92 0.53
C ARG A 59 1.15 14.35 1.39
N LYS A 60 1.60 15.10 2.39
CA LYS A 60 2.69 14.69 3.30
C LYS A 60 2.20 13.61 4.27
N ILE A 61 0.96 13.73 4.75
CA ILE A 61 0.31 12.74 5.61
C ILE A 61 0.04 11.45 4.82
N ILE A 62 -0.57 11.53 3.64
CA ILE A 62 -0.87 10.36 2.79
C ILE A 62 0.40 9.62 2.38
N SER A 63 1.46 10.36 2.01
CA SER A 63 2.74 9.74 1.65
C SER A 63 3.43 9.07 2.85
N SER A 64 3.28 9.64 4.05
CA SER A 64 3.77 9.03 5.30
C SER A 64 3.01 7.74 5.63
N ILE A 65 1.67 7.75 5.57
CA ILE A 65 0.83 6.55 5.80
C ILE A 65 1.18 5.44 4.81
N LYS A 66 1.28 5.78 3.52
CA LYS A 66 1.63 4.81 2.48
C LYS A 66 3.02 4.22 2.70
N LYS A 67 3.99 5.02 3.16
CA LYS A 67 5.34 4.56 3.49
C LYS A 67 5.32 3.62 4.69
N HIS A 68 4.58 3.96 5.75
CA HIS A 68 4.41 3.08 6.92
C HIS A 68 3.75 1.76 6.54
N LEU A 69 2.64 1.79 5.80
CA LEU A 69 1.95 0.58 5.34
C LEU A 69 2.86 -0.31 4.47
N PHE A 70 3.66 0.32 3.59
CA PHE A 70 4.64 -0.41 2.79
C PHE A 70 5.71 -1.05 3.68
N PHE A 71 6.27 -0.32 4.64
CA PHE A 71 7.35 -0.82 5.50
C PHE A 71 6.85 -1.94 6.42
N THR A 72 5.71 -1.75 7.08
CA THR A 72 5.08 -2.77 7.92
C THR A 72 4.72 -4.01 7.08
N GLY A 73 4.08 -3.83 5.92
CA GLY A 73 3.78 -4.95 5.02
C GLY A 73 5.04 -5.68 4.55
N PHE A 74 6.11 -4.96 4.25
CA PHE A 74 7.39 -5.54 3.85
C PHE A 74 8.01 -6.35 4.99
N THR A 75 7.94 -5.86 6.24
CA THR A 75 8.42 -6.63 7.40
C THR A 75 7.66 -7.94 7.57
N PHE A 76 6.33 -7.95 7.42
CA PHE A 76 5.54 -9.19 7.49
C PHE A 76 5.94 -10.20 6.39
N ILE A 77 6.17 -9.73 5.17
CA ILE A 77 6.64 -10.59 4.06
C ILE A 77 7.99 -11.21 4.40
N MET A 78 8.93 -10.40 4.90
CA MET A 78 10.27 -10.86 5.28
C MET A 78 10.21 -11.88 6.42
N THR A 79 9.47 -11.57 7.49
CA THR A 79 9.34 -12.48 8.64
C THR A 79 8.65 -13.78 8.24
N GLY A 80 7.58 -13.72 7.44
CA GLY A 80 6.89 -14.92 6.94
C GLY A 80 7.78 -15.78 6.05
N ALA A 81 8.52 -15.15 5.12
CA ALA A 81 9.48 -15.86 4.27
C ALA A 81 10.61 -16.51 5.08
N LEU A 82 11.18 -15.78 6.05
CA LEU A 82 12.23 -16.31 6.93
C LEU A 82 11.71 -17.49 7.75
N ILE A 83 10.58 -17.36 8.43
CA ILE A 83 9.98 -18.44 9.22
C ILE A 83 9.75 -19.67 8.34
N GLY A 84 9.13 -19.48 7.17
CA GLY A 84 8.86 -20.58 6.25
C GLY A 84 10.12 -21.31 5.77
N ILE A 85 11.18 -20.55 5.47
CA ILE A 85 12.47 -21.13 5.07
C ILE A 85 13.13 -21.86 6.24
N LEU A 86 13.17 -21.27 7.44
CA LEU A 86 13.85 -21.83 8.61
C LEU A 86 13.26 -23.18 9.06
N ILE A 87 11.94 -23.34 9.00
CA ILE A 87 11.27 -24.58 9.43
C ILE A 87 11.32 -25.72 8.40
N SER A 88 11.97 -25.49 7.25
CA SER A 88 11.95 -26.40 6.11
C SER A 88 12.55 -27.78 6.37
N ASN A 89 13.50 -27.93 7.31
CA ASN A 89 14.09 -29.24 7.61
C ASN A 89 13.41 -29.96 8.79
N SER A 90 12.17 -29.59 9.12
CA SER A 90 11.43 -30.13 10.26
C SER A 90 10.05 -30.61 9.86
N PHE A 91 9.36 -31.33 10.77
CA PHE A 91 7.94 -31.65 10.61
C PHE A 91 7.05 -30.42 10.42
N ALA A 92 7.50 -29.23 10.85
CA ALA A 92 6.77 -27.98 10.66
C ALA A 92 6.82 -27.47 9.19
N MET A 93 7.55 -28.13 8.28
CA MET A 93 7.57 -27.78 6.85
C MET A 93 6.17 -27.72 6.24
N PHE A 94 5.22 -28.55 6.70
CA PHE A 94 3.84 -28.54 6.19
C PHE A 94 3.12 -27.21 6.42
N TYR A 95 3.52 -26.39 7.39
CA TYR A 95 2.95 -25.05 7.56
C TYR A 95 3.27 -24.13 6.38
N ASN A 96 4.27 -24.43 5.54
CA ASN A 96 4.55 -23.69 4.31
C ASN A 96 3.42 -23.78 3.28
N PHE A 97 2.54 -24.78 3.34
CA PHE A 97 1.32 -24.81 2.53
C PHE A 97 0.36 -23.65 2.84
N LEU A 98 0.46 -23.05 4.03
CA LEU A 98 -0.29 -21.86 4.42
C LEU A 98 0.57 -20.60 4.34
N ILE A 99 1.80 -20.65 4.87
CA ILE A 99 2.67 -19.48 5.00
C ILE A 99 3.05 -18.92 3.62
N MET A 100 3.48 -19.76 2.67
CA MET A 100 3.98 -19.29 1.37
C MET A 100 2.87 -18.65 0.51
N PRO A 101 1.64 -19.20 0.45
CA PRO A 101 0.53 -18.49 -0.18
C PRO A 101 0.19 -17.16 0.50
N ILE A 102 0.18 -17.08 1.83
CA ILE A 102 -0.05 -15.82 2.55
C ILE A 102 1.03 -14.79 2.21
N VAL A 103 2.31 -15.20 2.24
CA VAL A 103 3.45 -14.35 1.86
C VAL A 103 3.29 -13.85 0.42
N GLY A 104 2.90 -14.73 -0.51
CA GLY A 104 2.61 -14.37 -1.91
C GLY A 104 1.45 -13.38 -2.05
N SER A 105 0.34 -13.58 -1.33
CA SER A 105 -0.79 -12.66 -1.31
C SER A 105 -0.41 -11.29 -0.75
N CYS A 106 0.31 -11.26 0.38
CA CYS A 106 0.82 -10.03 0.97
C CYS A 106 1.77 -9.30 0.00
N ALA A 107 2.68 -10.05 -0.66
CA ALA A 107 3.59 -9.50 -1.67
C ALA A 107 2.84 -8.83 -2.82
N TYR A 108 1.74 -9.43 -3.31
CA TYR A 108 0.91 -8.84 -4.36
C TYR A 108 0.38 -7.46 -4.00
N PHE A 109 -0.14 -7.28 -2.79
CA PHE A 109 -0.70 -6.00 -2.34
C PHE A 109 0.38 -4.97 -1.98
N VAL A 110 1.45 -5.40 -1.29
CA VAL A 110 2.49 -4.49 -0.77
C VAL A 110 3.48 -4.07 -1.87
N LEU A 111 3.98 -5.01 -2.67
CA LEU A 111 5.04 -4.75 -3.66
C LEU A 111 4.52 -4.17 -4.99
N LYS A 112 3.20 -4.11 -5.19
CA LYS A 112 2.56 -3.54 -6.38
C LYS A 112 3.18 -4.09 -7.66
N LYS A 113 3.74 -3.25 -8.54
CA LYS A 113 4.34 -3.71 -9.80
C LYS A 113 5.51 -4.69 -9.60
N LYS A 114 6.14 -4.76 -8.43
CA LYS A 114 7.31 -5.61 -8.15
C LYS A 114 6.98 -6.96 -7.51
N TYR A 115 5.71 -7.36 -7.40
CA TYR A 115 5.33 -8.63 -6.73
C TYR A 115 5.99 -9.87 -7.37
N TYR A 116 6.33 -9.82 -8.66
CA TYR A 116 6.94 -10.94 -9.39
C TYR A 116 8.35 -11.29 -8.89
N TRP A 117 9.01 -10.38 -8.17
CA TRP A 117 10.28 -10.66 -7.50
C TRP A 117 10.13 -11.52 -6.25
N ALA A 118 8.94 -11.60 -5.65
CA ALA A 118 8.73 -12.39 -4.43
C ALA A 118 8.99 -13.88 -4.63
N PRO A 119 8.40 -14.59 -5.63
CA PRO A 119 8.69 -16.01 -5.84
C PRO A 119 10.14 -16.27 -6.26
N VAL A 120 10.75 -15.35 -7.03
CA VAL A 120 12.18 -15.45 -7.40
C VAL A 120 13.08 -15.31 -6.16
N GLY A 121 12.78 -14.33 -5.31
CA GLY A 121 13.52 -14.11 -4.06
C GLY A 121 13.36 -15.28 -3.10
N ILE A 122 12.14 -15.84 -2.96
CA ILE A 122 11.88 -17.02 -2.14
C ILE A 122 12.65 -18.22 -2.67
N PHE A 123 12.60 -18.49 -3.98
CA PHE A 123 13.35 -19.59 -4.60
C PHE A 123 14.85 -19.49 -4.29
N MET A 124 15.45 -18.31 -4.53
CA MET A 124 16.88 -18.10 -4.32
C MET A 124 17.25 -18.23 -2.84
N ALA A 125 16.48 -17.61 -1.95
CA ALA A 125 16.75 -17.63 -0.51
C ALA A 125 16.59 -19.04 0.07
N SER A 126 15.52 -19.76 -0.30
CA SER A 126 15.30 -21.13 0.15
C SER A 126 16.36 -22.07 -0.41
N TYR A 127 16.74 -21.92 -1.68
CA TYR A 127 17.73 -22.77 -2.31
C TYR A 127 19.09 -22.61 -1.64
N ILE A 128 19.55 -21.36 -1.46
CA ILE A 128 20.83 -21.07 -0.80
C ILE A 128 20.81 -21.60 0.65
N TRP A 129 19.75 -21.33 1.40
CA TRP A 129 19.63 -21.79 2.79
C TRP A 129 19.68 -23.32 2.91
N LEU A 130 18.87 -24.01 2.10
CA LEU A 130 18.79 -25.48 2.10
C LEU A 130 20.10 -26.10 1.60
N LEU A 131 20.74 -25.51 0.59
CA LEU A 131 22.03 -25.97 0.09
C LEU A 131 23.10 -25.89 1.18
N ILE A 132 23.18 -24.76 1.90
CA ILE A 132 24.14 -24.59 3.00
C ILE A 132 23.92 -25.65 4.08
N GLN A 133 22.66 -25.87 4.48
CA GLN A 133 22.31 -26.90 5.47
C GLN A 133 22.70 -28.30 4.98
N SER A 134 22.34 -28.66 3.73
CA SER A 134 22.66 -29.96 3.16
C SER A 134 24.16 -30.20 2.99
N ILE A 135 24.95 -29.17 2.67
CA ILE A 135 26.41 -29.26 2.62
C ILE A 135 26.99 -29.45 4.02
N PHE A 136 26.49 -28.72 5.02
CA PHE A 136 26.96 -28.81 6.39
C PHE A 136 26.67 -30.20 6.99
N ASP A 137 25.46 -30.72 6.81
CA ASP A 137 25.06 -32.06 7.27
C ASP A 137 25.82 -33.17 6.52
N GLY A 138 25.99 -33.03 5.20
CA GLY A 138 26.70 -34.00 4.36
C GLY A 138 28.21 -34.04 4.60
N ALA A 139 28.83 -32.89 4.90
CA ALA A 139 30.25 -32.79 5.26
C ALA A 139 30.57 -33.48 6.59
N ILE A 140 29.61 -33.56 7.51
CA ILE A 140 29.78 -34.18 8.83
C ILE A 140 29.57 -35.70 8.78
N SER A 141 28.79 -36.23 7.84
CA SER A 141 28.24 -37.59 7.98
C SER A 141 28.49 -38.58 6.84
N GLN A 142 28.38 -38.21 5.54
CA GLN A 142 28.29 -39.22 4.45
C GLN A 142 29.03 -38.90 3.14
N GLY A 143 29.79 -37.80 3.07
CA GLY A 143 30.51 -37.41 1.85
C GLY A 143 29.59 -36.83 0.77
N PHE A 144 30.19 -36.25 -0.29
CA PHE A 144 29.48 -35.45 -1.28
C PHE A 144 28.70 -36.31 -2.28
N GLN A 145 27.37 -36.21 -2.27
CA GLN A 145 26.46 -36.90 -3.18
C GLN A 145 25.66 -35.91 -4.03
N VAL A 146 25.31 -36.29 -5.27
CA VAL A 146 24.48 -35.47 -6.18
C VAL A 146 23.10 -35.14 -5.58
N ALA A 147 22.62 -35.98 -4.66
CA ALA A 147 21.38 -35.77 -3.91
C ALA A 147 21.36 -34.45 -3.10
N VAL A 148 22.54 -33.91 -2.73
CA VAL A 148 22.70 -32.65 -2.00
C VAL A 148 22.11 -31.46 -2.78
N PHE A 149 22.05 -31.54 -4.12
CA PHE A 149 21.46 -30.49 -4.96
C PHE A 149 19.98 -30.73 -5.27
N PHE A 150 19.57 -32.00 -5.36
CA PHE A 150 18.21 -32.36 -5.78
C PHE A 150 17.15 -31.89 -4.78
N ILE A 151 17.36 -32.15 -3.49
CA ILE A 151 16.39 -31.81 -2.43
C ILE A 151 16.17 -30.29 -2.33
N PRO A 152 17.23 -29.44 -2.26
CA PRO A 152 17.07 -27.99 -2.24
C PRO A 152 16.35 -27.43 -3.47
N ILE A 153 16.66 -27.93 -4.68
CA ILE A 153 16.01 -27.48 -5.92
C ILE A 153 14.52 -27.81 -5.87
N PHE A 154 14.17 -29.05 -5.50
CA PHE A 154 12.79 -29.52 -5.48
C PHE A 154 11.94 -28.70 -4.49
N LEU A 155 12.40 -28.55 -3.25
CA LEU A 155 11.67 -27.79 -2.22
C LEU A 155 11.56 -26.30 -2.57
N SER A 156 12.63 -25.69 -3.09
CA SER A 156 12.60 -24.27 -3.48
C SER A 156 11.62 -24.01 -4.61
N THR A 157 11.49 -24.96 -5.55
CA THR A 157 10.49 -24.91 -6.62
C THR A 157 9.08 -24.97 -6.05
N ILE A 158 8.83 -25.84 -5.06
CA ILE A 158 7.53 -25.95 -4.39
C ILE A 158 7.18 -24.63 -3.68
N TYR A 159 8.11 -24.03 -2.94
CA TYR A 159 7.84 -22.78 -2.23
C TYR A 159 7.59 -21.61 -3.17
N ALA A 160 8.35 -21.52 -4.27
CA ALA A 160 8.09 -20.53 -5.31
C ALA A 160 6.70 -20.74 -5.94
N PHE A 161 6.32 -21.98 -6.23
CA PHE A 161 5.01 -22.33 -6.75
C PHE A 161 3.87 -21.94 -5.80
N LEU A 162 3.98 -22.27 -4.51
CA LEU A 162 3.01 -21.89 -3.49
C LEU A 162 2.88 -20.37 -3.34
N THR A 163 4.00 -19.65 -3.44
CA THR A 163 4.00 -18.18 -3.46
C THR A 163 3.24 -17.64 -4.68
N ILE A 164 3.46 -18.22 -5.86
CA ILE A 164 2.74 -17.84 -7.09
C ILE A 164 1.24 -18.10 -6.93
N LEU A 165 0.85 -19.24 -6.34
CA LEU A 165 -0.55 -19.52 -6.03
C LEU A 165 -1.15 -18.43 -5.13
N GLY A 166 -0.44 -18.01 -4.08
CA GLY A 166 -0.84 -16.89 -3.23
C GLY A 166 -1.05 -15.58 -3.97
N ILE A 167 -0.17 -15.28 -4.94
CA ILE A 167 -0.30 -14.11 -5.82
C ILE A 167 -1.56 -14.22 -6.69
N ILE A 168 -1.82 -15.39 -7.28
CA ILE A 168 -3.00 -15.63 -8.12
C ILE A 168 -4.28 -15.47 -7.29
N ILE A 169 -4.34 -16.04 -6.09
CA ILE A 169 -5.47 -15.91 -5.17
C ILE A 169 -5.75 -14.43 -4.88
N ALA A 170 -4.73 -13.65 -4.52
CA ALA A 170 -4.87 -12.23 -4.25
C ALA A 170 -5.32 -11.43 -5.48
N ALA A 171 -4.83 -11.77 -6.66
CA ALA A 171 -5.24 -11.14 -7.91
C ALA A 171 -6.72 -11.42 -8.22
N LEU A 172 -7.18 -12.67 -8.02
CA LEU A 172 -8.58 -13.05 -8.20
C LEU A 172 -9.50 -12.37 -7.19
N LEU A 173 -9.11 -12.30 -5.91
CA LEU A 173 -9.86 -11.57 -4.89
C LEU A 173 -10.00 -10.08 -5.23
N LYS A 174 -8.91 -9.45 -5.65
CA LYS A 174 -8.95 -8.05 -6.09
C LYS A 174 -9.85 -7.84 -7.31
N PHE A 175 -9.87 -8.79 -8.24
CA PHE A 175 -10.75 -8.75 -9.41
C PHE A 175 -12.23 -8.91 -9.01
N ALA A 176 -12.53 -9.84 -8.12
CA ALA A 176 -13.88 -10.09 -7.62
C ALA A 176 -14.45 -8.86 -6.90
N LEU A 177 -13.70 -8.28 -5.94
CA LEU A 177 -14.13 -7.10 -5.19
C LEU A 177 -14.35 -5.88 -6.09
N ARG A 178 -13.50 -5.68 -7.10
CA ARG A 178 -13.66 -4.57 -8.05
C ARG A 178 -14.89 -4.72 -8.94
N LYS A 179 -15.37 -5.94 -9.16
CA LYS A 179 -16.57 -6.20 -9.97
C LYS A 179 -17.84 -5.76 -9.22
N GLU A 180 -17.86 -5.90 -7.89
CA GLU A 180 -18.99 -5.49 -7.05
C GLU A 180 -19.18 -3.98 -7.01
N GLU A 181 -18.10 -3.19 -7.00
CA GLU A 181 -18.18 -1.71 -7.02
C GLU A 181 -18.78 -1.12 -8.32
N ARG A 182 -18.94 -1.95 -9.36
CA ARG A 182 -19.36 -1.53 -10.71
C ARG A 182 -20.76 -2.02 -11.11
N SER A 183 -21.41 -2.79 -10.25
CA SER A 183 -22.78 -3.29 -10.41
C SER A 183 -23.74 -2.55 -9.49
#